data_AF-A0A8I2BBH2-F1
#
_entry.id   AF-A0A8I2BBH2-F1
#
_cell.length_a   1.000
_cell.length_b   1.000
_cell.length_c   1.000
_cell.angle_alpha   90.00
_cell.angle_beta   90.00
_cell.angle_gamma   90.00
#
_symmetry.space_group_name_H-M   'P 1'
#
loop_
_entity.id
_entity.type
_entity.pdbx_description
1 polymer ?
#
loop_
_entity_poly.entity_id
_entity_poly.type
_entity_poly.pdbx_seq_one_letter_code
_entity_poly.pdbx_strand_id
1 'polypeptide(L)'
;MIDVKKLEYEFKKYMDMYKADPELGRLMQQMTFQELFNEKFMKENSKFTSLDDMLFRSDFGLTNPMEIEKVNQDKWNAFIAKNTECENWHQFGKLAMIDWMKTVIDLWEQVREKRAKEAKEAKKAEKKAQKADREALIK
;
A
#
# COMPACT_ATOMS: atom_id res chain seq x y z
N MET A 1 21.09 4.38 -6.60
CA MET A 1 21.24 3.46 -5.46
C MET A 1 20.69 4.16 -4.25
N ILE A 2 19.72 3.53 -3.59
CA ILE A 2 18.92 4.18 -2.56
C ILE A 2 19.74 4.48 -1.29
N ASP A 3 19.43 5.59 -0.61
CA ASP A 3 20.00 5.88 0.72
C ASP A 3 19.35 4.97 1.76
N VAL A 4 20.12 4.00 2.26
CA VAL A 4 19.67 3.01 3.24
C VAL A 4 19.20 3.67 4.54
N LYS A 5 19.88 4.71 5.03
CA LYS A 5 19.48 5.38 6.29
C LYS A 5 18.15 6.08 6.12
N LYS A 6 17.95 6.73 4.96
CA LYS A 6 16.68 7.37 4.63
C LYS A 6 15.57 6.32 4.49
N LEU A 7 15.84 5.19 3.83
CA LEU A 7 14.89 4.10 3.67
C LEU A 7 14.42 3.55 5.02
N GLU A 8 15.35 3.24 5.93
CA GLU A 8 15.02 2.75 7.27
C GLU A 8 14.20 3.77 8.07
N TYR A 9 14.57 5.05 7.98
CA TYR A 9 13.84 6.12 8.66
C TYR A 9 12.41 6.25 8.13
N GLU A 10 12.21 6.27 6.81
CA GLU A 10 10.88 6.32 6.21
C GLU A 10 10.05 5.09 6.56
N PHE A 11 10.64 3.90 6.44
CA PHE A 11 9.97 2.65 6.82
C PHE A 11 9.48 2.70 8.27
N LYS A 12 10.37 3.06 9.20
CA LYS A 12 10.01 3.19 10.62
C LYS A 12 8.90 4.22 10.84
N LYS A 13 9.00 5.40 10.20
CA LYS A 13 8.00 6.47 10.31
C LYS A 13 6.61 5.98 9.92
N TYR A 14 6.47 5.33 8.76
CA TYR A 14 5.16 4.85 8.31
C TYR A 14 4.67 3.67 9.15
N MET A 15 5.56 2.75 9.55
CA MET A 15 5.21 1.68 10.48
C MET A 15 4.63 2.21 11.80
N ASP A 16 5.21 3.28 12.36
CA ASP A 16 4.71 3.89 13.60
C ASP A 16 3.32 4.53 13.40
N MET A 17 3.04 5.12 12.23
CA MET A 17 1.70 5.63 11.89
C MET A 17 0.66 4.50 11.82
N TYR A 18 1.01 3.39 11.18
CA TYR A 18 0.14 2.22 11.06
C TYR A 18 -0.12 1.52 12.40
N LYS A 19 0.85 1.54 13.31
CA LYS A 19 0.66 1.03 14.68
C LYS A 19 -0.23 1.92 15.53
N ALA A 20 -0.28 3.22 15.23
CA ALA A 20 -1.09 4.19 15.98
C ALA A 20 -2.57 4.19 15.58
N ASP A 21 -2.90 3.81 14.34
CA ASP A 21 -4.28 3.74 13.84
C ASP A 21 -4.73 2.27 13.67
N PRO A 22 -5.72 1.78 14.45
CA PRO A 22 -6.19 0.40 14.36
C PRO A 22 -6.71 -0.02 12.98
N GLU A 23 -7.31 0.90 12.22
CA GLU A 23 -7.85 0.59 10.89
C GLU A 23 -6.72 0.45 9.87
N LEU A 24 -5.71 1.33 9.92
CA LEU A 24 -4.50 1.18 9.12
C LEU A 24 -3.76 -0.11 9.47
N GLY A 25 -3.63 -0.42 10.77
CA GLY A 25 -3.04 -1.67 11.25
C GLY A 25 -3.76 -2.91 10.72
N ARG A 26 -5.10 -2.89 10.68
CA ARG A 26 -5.89 -3.96 10.08
C ARG A 26 -5.66 -4.09 8.57
N LEU A 27 -5.63 -2.98 7.84
CA LEU A 27 -5.36 -3.00 6.39
C LEU A 27 -3.99 -3.61 6.09
N MET A 28 -2.98 -3.27 6.88
CA MET A 28 -1.63 -3.82 6.75
C MET A 28 -1.59 -5.34 6.96
N GLN A 29 -2.41 -5.90 7.84
CA GLN A 29 -2.48 -7.35 8.06
C GLN A 29 -3.15 -8.12 6.91
N GLN A 30 -3.97 -7.44 6.10
CA GLN A 30 -4.68 -8.05 4.97
C GLN A 30 -3.92 -7.92 3.64
N MET A 31 -2.83 -7.14 3.64
CA MET A 31 -2.03 -6.86 2.46
C MET A 31 -1.43 -8.13 1.85
N THR A 32 -1.52 -8.23 0.52
CA THR A 32 -0.92 -9.31 -0.27
C THR A 32 0.37 -8.87 -0.99
N PHE A 33 1.17 -9.83 -1.44
CA PHE A 33 2.36 -9.54 -2.26
C PHE A 33 2.01 -8.81 -3.56
N GLN A 34 0.87 -9.11 -4.16
CA GLN A 34 0.41 -8.51 -5.40
C GLN A 34 0.03 -7.04 -5.23
N GLU A 35 -0.53 -6.68 -4.06
CA GLU A 35 -0.81 -5.28 -3.73
C GLU A 35 0.47 -4.51 -3.39
N LEU A 36 1.37 -5.15 -2.63
CA LEU A 36 2.67 -4.60 -2.25
C LEU A 36 3.55 -4.34 -3.47
N PHE A 37 3.69 -5.33 -4.36
CA PHE A 37 4.47 -5.27 -5.60
C PHE A 37 3.55 -5.11 -6.82
N ASN A 38 2.67 -4.12 -6.76
CA ASN A 38 1.75 -3.82 -7.86
C ASN A 38 2.52 -3.34 -9.11
N GLU A 39 1.85 -3.35 -10.27
CA GLU A 39 2.48 -2.98 -11.54
C GLU A 39 3.10 -1.59 -11.54
N LYS A 40 2.48 -0.62 -10.86
CA LYS A 40 3.00 0.75 -10.80
C LYS A 40 4.34 0.75 -10.07
N PHE A 41 4.39 0.15 -8.88
CA PHE A 41 5.61 0.02 -8.10
C PHE A 41 6.72 -0.69 -8.88
N MET A 42 6.39 -1.81 -9.54
CA MET A 42 7.36 -2.60 -10.30
C MET A 42 7.95 -1.82 -11.47
N LYS A 43 7.12 -1.09 -12.23
CA LYS A 43 7.58 -0.26 -13.36
C LYS A 43 8.44 0.93 -12.91
N GLU A 44 8.16 1.50 -11.75
CA GLU A 44 8.88 2.66 -11.22
C GLU A 44 10.20 2.29 -10.53
N ASN A 45 10.28 1.12 -9.90
CA ASN A 45 11.40 0.75 -9.02
C ASN A 45 12.21 -0.47 -9.52
N SER A 46 11.85 -1.04 -10.67
CA SER A 46 12.55 -2.16 -11.28
C SER A 46 12.50 -2.10 -12.82
N LYS A 47 13.19 -3.03 -13.47
CA LYS A 47 13.14 -3.25 -14.93
C LYS A 47 11.97 -4.12 -15.40
N PHE A 48 11.10 -4.55 -14.49
CA PHE A 48 10.03 -5.52 -14.76
C PHE A 48 8.65 -4.87 -14.70
N THR A 49 7.67 -5.48 -15.36
CA THR A 49 6.29 -4.97 -15.38
C THR A 49 5.44 -5.46 -14.22
N SER A 50 5.77 -6.62 -13.65
CA SER A 50 5.07 -7.26 -12.53
C SER A 50 6.03 -8.10 -11.69
N LEU A 51 5.60 -8.48 -10.48
CA LEU A 51 6.35 -9.40 -9.63
C LEU A 51 6.53 -10.76 -10.31
N ASP A 52 5.50 -11.27 -10.98
CA ASP A 52 5.57 -12.54 -11.70
C ASP A 52 6.61 -12.50 -12.84
N ASP A 53 6.71 -11.38 -13.58
CA ASP A 53 7.74 -11.19 -14.61
C ASP A 53 9.15 -11.17 -14.00
N MET A 54 9.32 -10.54 -12.83
CA MET A 54 10.59 -10.56 -12.09
C MET A 54 10.97 -11.98 -11.65
N LEU A 55 10.02 -12.73 -11.10
CA LEU A 55 10.22 -14.09 -10.61
C LEU A 55 10.56 -15.05 -11.76
N PHE A 56 9.81 -14.97 -12.86
CA PHE A 56 9.99 -15.82 -14.03
C PHE A 56 11.33 -15.55 -14.74
N ARG A 57 11.73 -14.28 -14.85
CA ARG A 57 13.00 -13.89 -15.49
C ARG A 57 14.22 -14.06 -14.60
N SER A 58 14.03 -14.42 -13.33
CA SER A 58 15.14 -14.78 -12.46
C SER A 58 15.76 -16.10 -12.90
N ASP A 59 17.05 -16.29 -12.62
CA ASP A 59 17.76 -17.55 -12.90
C ASP A 59 17.23 -18.75 -12.09
N PHE A 60 16.25 -18.51 -11.21
CA PHE A 60 15.59 -19.52 -10.39
C PHE A 60 14.25 -19.99 -10.96
N GLY A 61 13.68 -19.30 -11.95
CA GLY A 61 12.40 -19.68 -12.57
C GLY A 61 11.25 -19.79 -11.57
N LEU A 62 11.18 -18.86 -10.62
CA LEU A 62 10.21 -18.90 -9.53
C LEU A 62 8.79 -18.64 -10.05
N THR A 63 7.82 -19.29 -9.40
CA THR A 63 6.39 -19.10 -9.72
C THR A 63 5.61 -18.51 -8.54
N ASN A 64 6.24 -18.44 -7.36
CA ASN A 64 5.62 -17.92 -6.16
C ASN A 64 6.61 -17.08 -5.34
N PRO A 65 6.23 -15.88 -4.85
CA PRO A 65 7.07 -15.06 -3.98
C PRO A 65 7.56 -15.77 -2.72
N MET A 66 6.80 -16.74 -2.17
CA MET A 66 7.21 -17.53 -1.00
C MET A 66 8.42 -18.43 -1.27
N GLU A 67 8.78 -18.68 -2.53
CA GLU A 67 9.95 -19.46 -2.92
C GLU A 67 11.24 -18.66 -2.83
N ILE A 68 11.15 -17.33 -2.83
CA ILE A 68 12.30 -16.42 -2.75
C ILE A 68 13.15 -16.70 -1.50
N GLU A 69 12.53 -17.01 -0.37
CA GLU A 69 13.26 -17.30 0.87
C GLU A 69 14.03 -18.63 0.83
N LYS A 70 13.68 -19.52 -0.11
CA LYS A 70 14.27 -20.86 -0.22
C LYS A 70 15.44 -20.91 -1.20
N VAL A 71 15.61 -19.87 -2.03
CA VAL A 71 16.73 -19.80 -2.98
C VAL A 71 18.00 -19.28 -2.34
N ASN A 72 19.11 -19.37 -3.06
CA ASN A 72 20.36 -18.77 -2.64
C ASN A 72 20.22 -17.24 -2.56
N GLN A 73 20.26 -16.71 -1.33
CA GLN A 73 19.99 -15.30 -1.06
C GLN A 73 21.05 -14.37 -1.67
N ASP A 74 22.31 -14.77 -1.76
CA ASP A 74 23.36 -13.94 -2.36
C ASP A 74 23.12 -13.73 -3.85
N LYS A 75 22.77 -14.81 -4.57
CA LYS A 75 22.42 -14.76 -5.98
C LYS A 75 21.13 -13.98 -6.22
N TRP A 76 20.12 -14.18 -5.37
CA TRP A 76 18.89 -13.41 -5.45
C TRP A 76 19.12 -11.91 -5.21
N ASN A 77 19.88 -11.56 -4.17
CA ASN A 77 20.23 -10.17 -3.89
C ASN A 77 21.05 -9.54 -5.02
N ALA A 78 21.99 -10.28 -5.62
CA ALA A 78 22.72 -9.81 -6.80
C ALA A 78 21.79 -9.57 -8.01
N PHE A 79 20.79 -10.43 -8.21
CA PHE A 79 19.76 -10.22 -9.23
C PHE A 79 18.93 -8.96 -8.97
N ILE A 80 18.53 -8.71 -7.71
CA ILE A 80 17.81 -7.48 -7.33
C ILE A 80 18.68 -6.24 -7.54
N ALA A 81 19.94 -6.26 -7.10
CA ALA A 81 20.89 -5.15 -7.30
C ALA A 81 21.16 -4.81 -8.77
N LYS A 82 21.10 -5.82 -9.66
CA LYS A 82 21.27 -5.61 -11.10
C LYS A 82 20.04 -5.00 -11.78
N ASN A 83 18.86 -5.22 -11.21
CA ASN A 83 17.58 -4.91 -11.86
C ASN A 83 16.73 -3.84 -11.15
N THR A 84 17.20 -3.33 -10.00
CA THR A 84 16.55 -2.29 -9.19
C THR A 84 17.59 -1.31 -8.66
N GLU A 85 17.17 -0.24 -7.99
CA GLU A 85 18.09 0.65 -7.26
C GLU A 85 18.47 0.17 -5.84
N CYS A 86 17.93 -0.98 -5.41
CA CYS A 86 18.16 -1.57 -4.10
C CYS A 86 19.30 -2.58 -4.16
N GLU A 87 20.09 -2.70 -3.09
CA GLU A 87 21.23 -3.63 -3.03
C GLU A 87 20.80 -5.07 -2.76
N ASN A 88 19.61 -5.27 -2.20
CA ASN A 88 19.10 -6.58 -1.82
C ASN A 88 17.57 -6.60 -1.78
N TRP A 89 17.02 -7.82 -1.69
CA TRP A 89 15.58 -8.06 -1.67
C TRP A 89 14.87 -7.39 -0.48
N HIS A 90 15.52 -7.33 0.68
CA HIS A 90 14.92 -6.75 1.88
C HIS A 90 14.74 -5.23 1.75
N GLN A 91 15.73 -4.53 1.18
CA GLN A 91 15.61 -3.10 0.86
C GLN A 91 14.49 -2.86 -0.15
N PHE A 92 14.40 -3.71 -1.19
CA PHE A 92 13.34 -3.61 -2.19
C PHE A 92 11.94 -3.83 -1.58
N GLY A 93 11.80 -4.80 -0.68
CA GLY A 93 10.57 -5.04 0.07
C GLY A 93 10.18 -3.86 0.99
N LYS A 94 11.15 -3.25 1.68
CA LYS A 94 10.90 -2.04 2.49
C LYS A 94 10.44 -0.87 1.63
N LEU A 95 11.04 -0.69 0.46
CA LEU A 95 10.65 0.36 -0.49
C LEU A 95 9.22 0.15 -0.98
N ALA A 96 8.87 -1.08 -1.35
CA ALA A 96 7.50 -1.45 -1.72
C ALA A 96 6.52 -1.17 -0.59
N MET A 97 6.89 -1.51 0.65
CA MET A 97 6.02 -1.31 1.80
C MET A 97 5.77 0.17 2.09
N ILE A 98 6.81 1.02 1.96
CA ILE A 98 6.66 2.47 2.11
C ILE A 98 5.72 3.03 1.03
N ASP A 99 5.88 2.63 -0.22
CA ASP A 99 5.03 3.10 -1.32
C ASP A 99 3.56 2.70 -1.13
N TRP A 100 3.34 1.43 -0.75
CA TRP A 100 2.02 0.92 -0.42
C TRP A 100 1.40 1.67 0.78
N MET A 101 2.17 1.91 1.85
CA MET A 101 1.69 2.62 3.04
C MET A 101 1.29 4.07 2.72
N LYS A 102 2.09 4.77 1.90
CA LYS A 102 1.75 6.12 1.43
C LYS A 102 0.43 6.11 0.66
N THR A 103 0.30 5.19 -0.29
CA THR A 103 -0.90 5.04 -1.11
C THR A 103 -2.14 4.77 -0.25
N VAL A 104 -2.04 3.87 0.72
CA VAL A 104 -3.18 3.53 1.59
C VAL A 104 -3.56 4.66 2.53
N ILE A 105 -2.60 5.44 3.06
CA ILE A 105 -2.90 6.64 3.84
C ILE A 105 -3.69 7.64 3.00
N ASP A 106 -3.25 7.91 1.76
CA ASP A 106 -3.91 8.85 0.86
C ASP A 106 -5.33 8.40 0.49
N LEU A 107 -5.51 7.10 0.22
CA LEU A 107 -6.83 6.51 -0.03
C LEU A 107 -7.72 6.55 1.21
N TRP A 108 -7.17 6.27 2.39
CA TRP A 108 -7.91 6.30 3.64
C TRP A 108 -8.41 7.71 3.96
N GLU A 109 -7.59 8.73 3.70
CA GLU A 109 -7.99 10.13 3.84
C GLU A 109 -9.19 10.46 2.94
N GLN A 110 -9.13 10.08 1.65
CA GLN A 110 -10.24 10.27 0.71
C GLN A 110 -11.53 9.55 1.17
N VAL A 111 -11.41 8.33 1.70
CA VAL A 111 -12.56 7.58 2.24
C VAL A 111 -13.18 8.31 3.43
N ARG A 112 -12.37 8.84 4.36
CA ARG A 112 -12.87 9.61 5.52
C ARG A 112 -13.57 10.89 5.06
N GLU A 113 -13.00 11.61 4.10
CA GLU A 113 -13.62 12.82 3.55
C GLU A 113 -14.96 12.53 2.88
N LYS A 114 -15.03 11.46 2.07
CA LYS A 114 -16.27 11.04 1.41
C LYS A 114 -17.35 10.69 2.44
N ARG A 115 -17.02 9.88 3.44
CA ARG A 115 -17.93 9.52 4.54
C ARG A 115 -18.42 10.75 5.30
N ALA A 116 -17.54 11.74 5.54
CA ALA A 116 -17.92 12.98 6.21
C ALA A 116 -18.88 13.84 5.35
N LYS A 117 -18.69 13.89 4.03
CA LYS A 117 -19.60 14.58 3.09
C LYS A 117 -20.98 13.91 3.07
N GLU A 118 -21.02 12.59 2.89
CA GLU A 118 -22.26 11.81 2.89
C GLU A 118 -23.04 11.96 4.21
N ALA A 119 -22.36 11.96 5.36
CA ALA A 119 -22.99 12.18 6.66
C ALA A 119 -23.59 13.59 6.82
N LYS A 120 -22.93 14.63 6.25
CA LYS A 120 -23.46 15.99 6.24
C LYS A 120 -24.70 16.11 5.35
N GLU A 121 -24.68 15.48 4.18
CA GLU A 121 -25.80 15.45 3.26
C GLU A 121 -27.00 14.70 3.85
N ALA A 122 -26.77 13.55 4.49
CA ALA A 122 -27.81 12.80 5.20
C ALA A 122 -28.47 13.64 6.29
N LYS A 123 -27.69 14.32 7.14
CA LYS A 123 -28.23 15.23 8.19
C LYS A 123 -29.02 16.39 7.61
N LYS A 124 -28.61 16.93 6.46
CA LYS A 124 -29.33 18.02 5.78
C LYS A 124 -30.66 17.52 5.20
N ALA A 125 -30.66 16.33 4.60
CA ALA A 125 -31.87 15.69 4.07
C ALA A 125 -32.87 15.38 5.20
N GLU A 126 -32.39 14.83 6.32
CA GLU A 126 -33.22 14.50 7.48
C GLU A 126 -33.87 15.75 8.08
N LYS A 127 -33.12 16.84 8.30
CA LYS A 127 -33.68 18.12 8.76
C LYS A 127 -34.72 18.69 7.80
N LYS A 128 -34.51 18.52 6.49
CA LYS A 128 -35.46 18.97 5.47
C LYS A 128 -36.75 18.15 5.50
N ALA A 129 -36.65 16.83 5.65
CA ALA A 129 -37.80 15.93 5.80
C ALA A 129 -38.59 16.24 7.08
N GLN A 130 -37.92 16.32 8.24
CA GLN A 130 -38.56 16.68 9.51
C GLN A 130 -39.28 18.04 9.45
N LYS A 131 -38.70 19.03 8.75
CA LYS A 131 -39.35 20.33 8.54
C LYS A 131 -40.60 20.21 7.66
N ALA A 132 -40.53 19.45 6.56
CA ALA A 132 -41.66 19.24 5.66
C ALA A 132 -42.81 18.49 6.34
N ASP A 133 -42.50 17.44 7.11
CA ASP A 133 -43.50 16.66 7.84
C ASP A 133 -44.20 17.51 8.92
N ARG A 134 -43.44 18.36 9.63
CA ARG A 134 -43.99 19.29 10.62
C ARG A 134 -44.89 20.34 9.97
N GLU A 135 -44.54 20.85 8.80
CA GLU A 135 -45.37 21.81 8.05
C GLU A 135 -46.65 21.16 7.50
N ALA A 136 -46.61 19.87 7.15
CA ALA A 136 -47.78 19.11 6.71
C ALA A 136 -48.77 18.82 7.85
N LEU A 137 -48.29 18.62 9.08
CA LEU A 137 -49.14 18.31 10.25
C LEU A 137 -49.94 19.51 10.79
N ILE A 138 -49.57 20.74 10.40
CA ILE A 138 -50.18 21.99 10.88
C ILE A 138 -51.20 22.54 9.85
N LYS A 139 -51.33 21.90 8.69
CA LYS A 139 -52.36 22.19 7.67
C LYS A 139 -53.54 21.23 7.79
#